data_AF-A0A9X1C4S3-F1
#
_entry.id   AF-A0A9X1C4S3-F1
#
_cell.length_a   1.000
_cell.length_b   1.000
_cell.length_c   1.000
_cell.angle_alpha   90.00
_cell.angle_beta   90.00
_cell.angle_gamma   90.00
#
_symmetry.space_group_name_H-M   'P 1'
#
loop_
_entity.id
_entity.type
_entity.pdbx_description
1 polymer ?
#
loop_
_entity_poly.entity_id
_entity_poly.type
_entity_poly.pdbx_seq_one_letter_code
_entity_poly.pdbx_strand_id
1 'polypeptide(L)' 'MIDFKAVQKLRVQDGDLLVVPESTEQDDMLRLAECIQLMNGARAVIVRGPITQLDTTAMNTLGWYRA' A
#
# COMPACT_ATOMS: atom_id res chain seq x y z
N MET A 1 -15.20 5.57 11.08
CA MET A 1 -15.97 4.80 10.07
C MET A 1 -15.30 5.04 8.73
N ILE A 2 -14.83 3.98 8.06
CA ILE A 2 -14.25 4.10 6.72
C ILE A 2 -15.37 4.47 5.73
N ASP A 3 -15.10 5.45 4.86
CA ASP A 3 -16.00 5.84 3.78
C ASP A 3 -15.80 4.94 2.55
N PHE A 4 -16.76 4.06 2.29
CA PHE A 4 -16.74 3.15 1.14
C PHE A 4 -16.66 3.86 -0.20
N LYS A 5 -17.25 5.05 -0.36
CA LYS A 5 -17.14 5.82 -1.61
C LYS A 5 -15.72 6.36 -1.79
N ALA A 6 -15.04 6.70 -0.70
CA ALA A 6 -13.64 7.10 -0.76
C ALA A 6 -12.73 5.91 -1.13
N VAL A 7 -12.96 4.73 -0.53
CA VAL A 7 -12.21 3.51 -0.87
C VAL A 7 -12.42 3.12 -2.33
N GLN A 8 -13.63 3.25 -2.88
CA GLN A 8 -13.91 2.96 -4.30
C GLN A 8 -13.06 3.79 -5.26
N LYS A 9 -12.78 5.05 -4.90
CA LYS A 9 -11.99 5.96 -5.72
C LYS A 9 -10.52 5.55 -5.82
N LEU A 10 -10.02 4.72 -4.91
CA LEU A 10 -8.66 4.18 -4.95
C LEU A 10 -8.46 3.18 -6.09
N ARG A 11 -9.55 2.58 -6.62
CA ARG A 11 -9.54 1.65 -7.76
C ARG A 11 -8.48 0.53 -7.67
N VAL A 12 -8.25 0.05 -6.46
CA VAL A 12 -7.24 -0.97 -6.13
C VAL A 12 -7.38 -2.20 -7.03
N GLN A 13 -6.27 -2.69 -7.57
CA GLN A 13 -6.17 -3.91 -8.36
C GLN A 13 -5.34 -4.98 -7.65
N ASP A 14 -5.42 -6.22 -8.15
CA ASP A 14 -4.52 -7.30 -7.73
C ASP A 14 -3.06 -6.90 -7.94
N GLY A 15 -2.26 -7.03 -6.88
CA GLY A 15 -0.83 -6.70 -6.88
C GLY A 15 -0.49 -5.26 -6.49
N ASP A 16 -1.49 -4.40 -6.26
CA ASP A 16 -1.24 -3.02 -5.86
C ASP A 16 -0.57 -2.91 -4.48
N LEU A 17 0.26 -1.87 -4.34
CA LEU A 17 0.87 -1.45 -3.09
C LEU A 17 0.27 -0.10 -2.67
N LEU A 18 -0.44 -0.09 -1.55
CA LEU A 18 -0.96 1.12 -0.94
C LEU A 18 -0.03 1.58 0.19
N VAL A 19 0.28 2.87 0.18
CA VAL A 19 1.08 3.51 1.24
C VAL A 19 0.17 4.41 2.04
N VAL A 20 0.06 4.15 3.33
CA VAL A 20 -0.69 5.00 4.27
C VAL A 20 0.28 5.86 5.08
N PRO A 21 -0.15 7.05 5.56
CA PRO A 21 0.65 7.89 6.43
C PRO A 21 1.23 7.13 7.62
N GLU A 22 2.43 7.53 8.07
CA GLU A 22 3.09 6.92 9.22
C GLU A 22 2.26 6.99 10.51
N SER A 23 1.42 8.01 10.66
CA SER A 23 0.51 8.19 11.78
C SER A 23 -0.76 7.34 11.71
N THR A 24 -0.91 6.48 10.70
CA THR A 24 -2.12 5.66 10.51
C THR A 24 -2.15 4.53 11.54
N GLU A 25 -3.24 4.43 12.29
CA GLU A 25 -3.42 3.37 13.29
C GLU A 25 -3.57 1.99 12.64
N GLN A 26 -3.15 0.94 13.37
CA GLN A 26 -3.19 -0.44 12.85
C GLN A 26 -4.62 -0.87 12.52
N ASP A 27 -5.57 -0.54 13.38
CA ASP A 27 -6.98 -0.91 13.20
C ASP A 27 -7.58 -0.28 11.94
N ASP A 28 -7.16 0.94 11.59
CA ASP A 28 -7.64 1.60 10.37
C ASP A 28 -7.05 0.98 9.11
N MET A 29 -5.80 0.49 9.17
CA MET A 29 -5.20 -0.29 8.08
C MET A 29 -5.93 -1.62 7.86
N LEU A 30 -6.30 -2.31 8.94
CA LEU A 30 -7.05 -3.56 8.86
C LEU A 30 -8.44 -3.34 8.26
N ARG A 31 -9.15 -2.30 8.71
CA ARG A 31 -10.45 -1.93 8.15
C ARG A 31 -10.35 -1.59 6.66
N LEU A 32 -9.29 -0.89 6.24
CA LEU A 32 -9.07 -0.59 4.83
C LEU A 32 -8.85 -1.87 4.00
N ALA A 33 -8.05 -2.81 4.51
CA ALA A 33 -7.83 -4.09 3.87
C ALA A 33 -9.14 -4.90 3.73
N GLU A 34 -9.95 -4.95 4.79
CA GLU A 34 -11.27 -5.60 4.75
C GLU A 34 -12.20 -4.94 3.73
N CYS A 35 -12.24 -3.60 3.68
CA CYS A 35 -13.05 -2.90 2.69
C CYS A 35 -12.62 -3.22 1.26
N ILE A 36 -11.31 -3.25 0.96
CA ILE A 36 -10.79 -3.61 -0.37
C ILE A 36 -11.21 -5.05 -0.71
N GLN A 37 -11.00 -5.99 0.21
CA GLN A 37 -11.36 -7.39 0.02
C GLN A 37 -12.87 -7.57 -0.26
N LEU A 38 -13.73 -6.85 0.45
CA LEU A 38 -15.19 -6.91 0.27
C LEU A 38 -15.65 -6.26 -1.04
N MET A 39 -14.98 -5.19 -1.48
CA MET A 39 -15.43 -4.40 -2.64
C MET A 39 -15.06 -5.02 -3.97
N ASN A 40 -13.86 -5.58 -4.10
CA ASN A 40 -13.39 -6.14 -5.37
C ASN A 40 -12.51 -7.38 -5.23
N GLY A 41 -12.27 -7.87 -4.00
CA GLY A 41 -11.47 -9.06 -3.76
C GLY A 41 -9.99 -8.91 -4.11
N ALA A 42 -9.50 -7.68 -4.25
CA ALA A 42 -8.13 -7.44 -4.69
C ALA A 42 -7.09 -7.89 -3.65
N ARG A 43 -6.06 -8.60 -4.11
CA ARG A 43 -4.88 -8.98 -3.34
C ARG A 43 -3.85 -7.86 -3.39
N ALA A 44 -3.92 -6.94 -2.43
CA ALA A 44 -3.03 -5.79 -2.33
C ALA A 44 -2.23 -5.80 -1.01
N VAL A 45 -1.11 -5.08 -1.00
CA VAL A 45 -0.29 -4.87 0.20
C VAL A 45 -0.49 -3.44 0.70
N ILE A 46 -0.75 -3.29 1.99
CA ILE A 46 -0.83 -1.97 2.65
C ILE A 46 0.41 -1.81 3.53
N VAL A 47 1.20 -0.77 3.30
CA VAL A 47 2.38 -0.45 4.08
C VAL A 47 2.20 0.89 4.77
N ARG A 48 2.62 0.94 6.04
CA ARG A 48 2.71 2.18 6.80
C ARG A 48 4.09 2.79 6.63
N GLY A 49 4.13 4.09 6.40
CA GLY A 49 5.34 4.90 6.49
C GLY A 49 5.56 5.75 5.26
N PRO A 50 6.69 6.45 5.19
CA PRO A 50 7.22 6.84 3.90
C PRO A 50 7.84 5.61 3.22
N ILE A 51 7.28 5.18 2.08
CA ILE A 51 8.00 4.33 1.13
C ILE A 51 8.71 5.25 0.15
N THR A 52 10.00 5.02 -0.03
CA THR A 52 10.80 5.69 -1.07
C THR A 52 11.26 4.65 -2.08
N GLN A 53 11.10 4.97 -3.35
CA GLN A 53 11.66 4.15 -4.41
C GLN A 53 13.16 4.41 -4.46
N LEU A 54 13.95 3.35 -4.33
CA LEU A 54 15.39 3.44 -4.53
C LEU A 54 15.68 3.45 -6.03
N ASP A 55 16.50 4.39 -6.47
CA ASP A 55 17.04 4.36 -7.82
C ASP A 55 18.15 3.30 -7.94
N THR A 56 18.55 3.00 -9.18
CA THR A 56 19.59 2.01 -9.48
C THR A 56 20.93 2.36 -8.82
N THR A 57 21.25 3.64 -8.65
CA THR A 57 22.51 4.09 -8.03
C THR A 57 22.51 3.78 -6.53
N ALA A 58 21.42 4.10 -5.84
CA ALA A 58 21.21 3.78 -4.43
C ALA A 58 21.23 2.26 -4.21
N MET A 59 20.53 1.50 -5.07
CA MET A 59 20.52 0.04 -5.01
C MET A 59 21.92 -0.56 -5.27
N ASN A 60 22.68 -0.03 -6.22
CA ASN A 60 24.07 -0.46 -6.47
C ASN A 60 24.97 -0.18 -5.26
N THR A 61 24.83 0.99 -4.64
CA THR A 61 25.62 1.39 -3.47
C THR A 61 25.36 0.45 -2.28
N LEU A 62 24.13 -0.01 -2.12
CA LEU A 62 23.73 -0.98 -1.09
C LEU A 62 24.06 -2.44 -1.48
N GLY A 63 24.57 -2.68 -2.69
CA GLY A 63 24.82 -4.03 -3.21
C GLY A 63 23.54 -4.83 -3.53
N TRP A 64 22.41 -4.16 -3.69
CA TRP A 64 21.09 -4.76 -3.92
C TRP A 64 20.74 -4.91 -5.40
N TYR A 65 21.32 -4.08 -6.27
CA TYR A 65 21.08 -4.17 -7.71
C TYR A 65 21.73 -5.43 -8.29
N ARG A 66 20.97 -6.22 -9.06
CA ARG A 66 21.45 -7.34 -9.88
C ARG A 66 20.83 -7.23 -11.26
N ALA A 67 21.68 -7.17 -12.29
CA ALA A 67 21.31 -7.13 -13.70
C ALA A 67 21.13 -8.53 -14.28
#